data_AF-A0A357G1X0-F1
#
_entry.id   AF-A0A357G1X0-F1
#
_cell.length_a   1.000
_cell.length_b   1.000
_cell.length_c   1.000
_cell.angle_alpha   90.00
_cell.angle_beta   90.00
_cell.angle_gamma   90.00
#
_symmetry.space_group_name_H-M   'P 1'
#
loop_
_entity.id
_entity.type
_entity.pdbx_description
1 polymer ?
#
loop_
_entity_poly.entity_id
_entity_poly.type
_entity_poly.pdbx_seq_one_letter_code
_entity_poly.pdbx_strand_id
1 'polypeptide(L)'
;MLPGFWVGDYDNPCLLAPDCLCIALQATPVTGITAMVVDILALAVLLISAAIAFIRGFIREVLTIFGTIGAAAASYFGGPLFIPVVQGWLGVVPDEEPKKLFDVIPYDLLGVICAYGGIFVVVVIVLSIISHFMAETAKAMGLGPVDRTLGVVFGGVRGLLLLGLMYLPVHIMVAPETKESWFEGSKTHFYIEKTAALMMAFLPESMMKDMEQKVEDQTASTREKLEGLNLLQKEGQKPAAEEQNQNNAAPGYTEEFRDDMDRLFEQKRDDEQQQQPQPEQQQQQQPLNQ
;
A
#
# COMPACT_ATOMS: atom_id res chain seq x y z
N MET A 1 43.35 -2.68 -37.38
CA MET A 1 43.35 -3.52 -38.59
C MET A 1 42.65 -4.83 -38.23
N LEU A 2 41.41 -5.02 -38.72
CA LEU A 2 40.77 -6.35 -38.83
C LEU A 2 41.33 -7.05 -40.08
N PRO A 3 41.34 -8.39 -40.16
CA PRO A 3 40.22 -9.18 -40.71
C PRO A 3 40.07 -10.56 -40.00
N GLY A 4 39.07 -11.43 -40.17
CA GLY A 4 37.83 -11.59 -40.94
C GLY A 4 37.14 -12.85 -40.34
N PHE A 5 35.84 -12.92 -40.07
CA PHE A 5 34.69 -13.17 -40.95
C PHE A 5 34.89 -14.31 -41.99
N TRP A 6 33.90 -15.22 -42.05
CA TRP A 6 33.72 -16.47 -42.85
C TRP A 6 34.24 -17.77 -42.20
N VAL A 7 33.60 -18.94 -42.21
CA VAL A 7 32.21 -19.44 -42.45
C VAL A 7 32.25 -20.96 -42.18
N GLY A 8 31.12 -21.58 -41.80
CA GLY A 8 30.91 -23.05 -41.76
C GLY A 8 30.43 -23.52 -40.38
N ASP A 9 29.34 -24.26 -40.19
CA ASP A 9 28.50 -25.05 -41.10
C ASP A 9 27.03 -24.95 -40.67
N TYR A 10 26.15 -24.82 -41.67
CA TYR A 10 24.70 -24.92 -41.56
C TYR A 10 24.31 -26.38 -41.80
N ASP A 11 24.40 -27.22 -40.76
CA ASP A 11 23.80 -28.55 -40.76
C ASP A 11 23.07 -28.76 -39.44
N ASN A 12 21.87 -28.16 -39.32
CA ASN A 12 20.88 -28.54 -38.32
C ASN A 12 19.47 -28.45 -38.93
N PRO A 13 18.75 -29.57 -39.09
CA PRO A 13 17.44 -29.62 -39.73
C PRO A 13 16.35 -29.22 -38.73
N CYS A 14 16.26 -27.92 -38.41
CA CYS A 14 15.16 -27.37 -37.60
C CYS A 14 14.45 -26.17 -38.26
N LEU A 15 14.67 -25.95 -39.55
CA LEU A 15 14.12 -24.81 -40.31
C LEU A 15 12.74 -25.05 -40.93
N LEU A 16 11.99 -26.08 -40.48
CA LEU A 16 10.67 -26.43 -41.01
C LEU A 16 9.62 -26.77 -39.94
N ALA A 17 9.76 -26.23 -38.73
CA ALA A 17 8.65 -26.23 -37.77
C ALA A 17 7.98 -24.84 -37.78
N PRO A 18 6.65 -24.74 -38.01
CA PRO A 18 5.91 -23.47 -37.88
C PRO A 18 5.93 -22.92 -36.43
N ASP A 19 6.45 -23.70 -35.48
CA ASP A 19 6.41 -23.41 -34.04
C ASP A 19 7.55 -22.48 -33.58
N CYS A 20 8.66 -22.38 -34.33
CA CYS A 20 9.80 -21.53 -33.96
C CYS A 20 9.54 -20.03 -34.21
N LEU A 21 8.62 -19.69 -35.12
CA LEU A 21 8.24 -18.29 -35.35
C LEU A 21 7.41 -17.72 -34.18
N CYS A 22 6.74 -18.58 -33.41
CA CYS A 22 5.94 -18.18 -32.25
C CYS A 22 6.78 -17.82 -31.03
N ILE A 23 7.96 -18.43 -30.83
CA ILE A 23 8.80 -18.17 -29.65
C ILE A 23 9.55 -16.83 -29.81
N ALA A 24 10.01 -16.50 -31.02
CA ALA A 24 10.71 -15.24 -31.27
C ALA A 24 9.79 -14.00 -31.25
N LEU A 25 8.46 -14.18 -31.33
CA LEU A 25 7.47 -13.10 -31.30
C LEU A 25 6.89 -12.80 -29.91
N GLN A 26 7.37 -13.48 -28.86
CA GLN A 26 6.98 -13.21 -27.46
C GLN A 26 7.95 -12.28 -26.72
N ALA A 27 8.95 -11.71 -27.39
CA ALA A 27 9.65 -10.53 -26.90
C ALA A 27 8.68 -9.34 -26.95
N THR A 28 7.75 -9.31 -26.00
CA THR A 28 6.73 -8.27 -25.92
C THR A 28 7.43 -6.93 -25.68
N PRO A 29 7.11 -5.86 -26.43
CA PRO A 29 7.69 -4.53 -26.24
C PRO A 29 7.34 -3.90 -24.87
N VAL A 30 6.52 -4.57 -24.06
CA VAL A 30 6.01 -4.09 -22.76
C VAL A 30 7.04 -4.29 -21.63
N THR A 31 7.90 -5.32 -21.70
CA THR A 31 8.96 -5.56 -20.71
C THR A 31 10.06 -4.51 -20.80
N GLY A 32 10.41 -4.07 -22.01
CA GLY A 32 11.36 -2.98 -22.21
C GLY A 32 10.87 -1.64 -21.59
N ILE A 33 9.59 -1.33 -21.72
CA ILE A 33 9.03 -0.07 -21.17
C ILE A 33 9.00 -0.11 -19.64
N THR A 34 8.58 -1.22 -19.04
CA THR A 34 8.54 -1.37 -17.57
C THR A 34 9.94 -1.33 -16.96
N ALA A 35 10.92 -2.00 -17.56
CA ALA A 35 12.33 -1.92 -17.14
C ALA A 35 12.87 -0.49 -17.18
N MET A 36 12.62 0.24 -18.28
CA MET A 36 13.03 1.63 -18.41
C MET A 36 12.34 2.53 -17.37
N VAL A 37 11.06 2.29 -17.06
CA VAL A 37 10.34 3.05 -16.02
C VAL A 37 10.95 2.82 -14.65
N VAL A 38 11.27 1.57 -14.29
CA VAL A 38 11.95 1.25 -13.02
C VAL A 38 13.31 1.95 -12.95
N ASP A 39 14.10 1.86 -14.02
CA ASP A 39 15.43 2.48 -14.08
C ASP A 39 15.36 4.02 -14.01
N ILE A 40 14.40 4.65 -14.71
CA ILE A 40 14.19 6.10 -14.67
C ILE A 40 13.74 6.54 -13.27
N LEU A 41 12.83 5.80 -12.64
CA LEU A 41 12.34 6.11 -11.30
C LEU A 41 13.45 5.96 -10.26
N ALA A 42 14.22 4.87 -10.33
CA ALA A 42 15.38 4.65 -9.47
C ALA A 42 16.42 5.78 -9.64
N LEU A 43 16.71 6.16 -10.88
CA LEU A 43 17.63 7.27 -11.18
C LEU A 43 17.09 8.60 -10.65
N ALA A 44 15.79 8.88 -10.81
CA ALA A 44 15.17 10.09 -10.31
C ALA A 44 15.27 10.18 -8.77
N VAL A 45 14.97 9.10 -8.06
CA VAL A 45 15.11 9.03 -6.59
C VAL A 45 16.57 9.26 -6.17
N LEU A 46 17.52 8.62 -6.85
CA LEU A 46 18.94 8.76 -6.55
C LEU A 46 19.43 10.19 -6.78
N LEU A 47 19.04 10.81 -7.90
CA LEU A 47 19.40 12.20 -8.23
C LEU A 47 18.78 13.19 -7.25
N ILE A 48 17.50 13.02 -6.89
CA ILE A 48 16.84 13.88 -5.90
C ILE A 48 17.52 13.74 -4.54
N SER A 49 17.84 12.51 -4.12
CA SER A 49 18.53 12.26 -2.85
C SER A 49 19.92 12.90 -2.83
N ALA A 50 20.70 12.70 -3.89
CA ALA A 50 22.02 13.30 -4.04
C ALA A 50 21.97 14.84 -4.07
N ALA A 51 20.99 15.44 -4.77
CA ALA A 51 20.81 16.88 -4.83
C ALA A 51 20.42 17.47 -3.46
N ILE A 52 19.50 16.83 -2.74
CA ILE A 52 19.11 17.24 -1.38
C ILE A 52 20.31 17.14 -0.43
N ALA A 53 21.09 16.06 -0.52
CA ALA A 53 22.28 15.86 0.31
C ALA A 53 23.39 16.86 -0.03
N PHE A 54 23.55 17.25 -1.30
CA PHE A 54 24.47 18.32 -1.69
C PHE A 54 24.10 19.67 -1.05
N ILE A 55 22.81 20.00 -1.00
CA ILE A 55 22.33 21.25 -0.38
C ILE A 55 22.51 21.21 1.15
N ARG A 56 22.26 20.05 1.78
CA ARG A 56 22.32 19.89 3.24
C ARG A 56 23.73 19.71 3.80
N GLY A 57 24.62 19.07 3.04
CA GLY A 57 25.97 18.67 3.46
C GLY A 57 26.01 17.30 4.15
N PHE A 58 27.16 16.62 4.06
CA PHE A 58 27.41 15.30 4.66
C PHE A 58 27.25 15.30 6.18
N ILE A 59 27.82 16.28 6.88
CA ILE A 59 27.82 16.34 8.35
C ILE A 59 26.39 16.40 8.88
N ARG A 60 25.55 17.26 8.28
CA ARG A 60 24.14 17.37 8.69
C ARG A 60 23.40 16.06 8.46
N GLU A 61 23.70 15.40 7.35
CA GLU A 61 23.04 14.17 6.97
C GLU A 61 23.42 13.00 7.90
N VAL A 62 24.70 12.84 8.21
CA VAL A 62 25.19 11.86 9.20
C VAL A 62 24.60 12.11 10.58
N LEU A 63 24.61 13.35 11.05
CA LEU A 63 24.01 13.73 12.33
C LEU A 63 22.50 13.48 12.35
N THR A 64 21.80 13.60 11.22
CA THR A 64 20.38 13.27 11.12
C THR A 64 20.14 11.76 11.28
N ILE A 65 20.98 10.91 10.71
CA ILE A 65 20.89 9.45 10.90
C ILE A 65 21.16 9.09 12.36
N PHE A 66 22.26 9.58 12.94
CA PHE A 66 22.56 9.36 14.36
C PHE A 66 21.45 9.91 15.27
N GLY A 67 20.90 11.07 14.93
CA GLY A 67 19.79 11.68 15.65
C GLY A 67 18.53 10.82 15.62
N THR A 68 18.23 10.25 14.46
CA THR A 68 17.06 9.38 14.27
C THR A 68 17.23 8.05 14.99
N ILE A 69 18.42 7.43 14.92
CA ILE A 69 18.74 6.20 15.67
C ILE A 69 18.70 6.46 17.18
N GLY A 70 19.29 7.57 17.64
CA GLY A 70 19.26 7.98 19.04
C GLY A 70 17.83 8.24 19.54
N ALA A 71 16.99 8.88 18.72
CA ALA A 71 15.58 9.09 19.02
C ALA A 71 14.78 7.79 19.04
N ALA A 72 15.06 6.85 18.12
CA ALA A 72 14.44 5.53 18.11
C ALA A 72 14.82 4.74 19.37
N ALA A 73 16.09 4.76 19.76
CA ALA A 73 16.55 4.14 21.00
C ALA A 73 15.88 4.78 22.23
N ALA A 74 15.86 6.11 22.31
CA ALA A 74 15.21 6.83 23.40
C ALA A 74 13.71 6.54 23.48
N SER A 75 13.04 6.46 22.34
CA SER A 75 11.63 6.09 22.25
C SER A 75 11.41 4.64 22.69
N TYR A 76 12.25 3.69 22.26
CA TYR A 76 12.16 2.28 22.65
C TYR A 76 12.31 2.09 24.16
N PHE A 77 13.30 2.72 24.79
CA PHE A 77 13.53 2.59 26.23
C PHE A 77 12.59 3.46 27.08
N GLY A 78 12.22 4.65 26.60
CA GLY A 78 11.37 5.59 27.32
C GLY A 78 9.87 5.37 27.13
N GLY A 79 9.48 4.69 26.05
CA GLY A 79 8.08 4.43 25.70
C GLY A 79 7.29 3.76 26.81
N PRO A 80 7.73 2.61 27.37
CA PRO A 80 7.01 1.91 28.43
C PRO A 80 6.69 2.78 29.66
N LEU A 81 7.58 3.72 30.00
CA LEU A 81 7.38 4.65 31.12
C LEU A 81 6.30 5.70 30.81
N PHE A 82 6.17 6.10 29.56
CA PHE A 82 5.33 7.22 29.12
C PHE A 82 3.95 6.80 28.65
N ILE A 83 3.76 5.53 28.31
CA ILE A 83 2.44 4.93 27.97
C ILE A 83 1.36 5.26 29.03
N PRO A 84 1.55 4.97 30.33
CA PRO A 84 0.48 5.22 31.32
C PRO A 84 0.15 6.71 31.45
N VAL A 85 1.15 7.59 31.27
CA VAL A 85 0.94 9.05 31.29
C VAL A 85 0.06 9.46 30.11
N VAL A 86 0.40 9.06 28.89
CA VAL A 86 -0.33 9.44 27.67
C VAL A 86 -1.74 8.83 27.66
N GLN A 87 -1.87 7.56 28.05
CA GLN A 87 -3.17 6.90 28.18
C GLN A 87 -4.06 7.58 29.24
N GLY A 88 -3.48 8.02 30.36
CA GLY A 88 -4.17 8.83 31.36
C GLY A 88 -4.68 10.17 30.80
N TRP A 89 -3.88 10.85 29.97
CA TRP A 89 -4.30 12.10 29.30
C TRP A 89 -5.41 11.88 28.27
N LEU A 90 -5.40 10.74 27.59
CA LEU A 90 -6.43 10.31 26.65
C LEU A 90 -7.71 9.78 27.35
N GLY A 91 -7.70 9.67 28.67
CA GLY A 91 -8.83 9.18 29.46
C GLY A 91 -9.10 7.69 29.27
N VAL A 92 -8.06 6.92 28.98
CA VAL A 92 -8.14 5.45 28.90
C VAL A 92 -8.14 4.91 30.33
N VAL A 93 -9.26 4.32 30.75
CA VAL A 93 -9.42 3.71 32.07
C VAL A 93 -9.24 2.19 31.91
N PRO A 94 -8.41 1.53 32.73
CA PRO A 94 -8.36 0.07 32.78
C PRO A 94 -9.75 -0.48 33.15
N ASP A 95 -10.19 -1.54 32.47
CA ASP A 95 -11.47 -2.26 32.69
C ASP A 95 -12.75 -1.66 32.08
N GLU A 96 -12.66 -0.57 31.31
CA GLU A 96 -13.79 -0.07 30.50
C GLU A 96 -13.56 -0.29 28.99
N GLU A 97 -14.65 -0.39 28.20
CA GLU A 97 -14.54 -0.48 26.75
C GLU A 97 -13.80 0.76 26.21
N PRO A 98 -12.64 0.58 25.55
CA PRO A 98 -11.84 1.71 25.10
C PRO A 98 -12.62 2.49 24.05
N LYS A 99 -12.68 3.81 24.23
CA LYS A 99 -13.20 4.72 23.20
C LYS A 99 -12.46 4.43 21.89
N LYS A 100 -13.19 4.49 20.77
CA LYS A 100 -12.61 4.33 19.43
C LYS A 100 -12.54 5.67 18.74
N LEU A 101 -11.43 5.94 18.08
CA LEU A 101 -11.28 7.04 17.15
C LEU A 101 -11.73 6.54 15.77
N PHE A 102 -12.67 7.25 15.15
CA PHE A 102 -13.26 6.88 13.85
C PHE A 102 -13.88 5.46 13.78
N ASP A 103 -14.31 4.91 14.92
CA ASP A 103 -14.86 3.53 15.06
C ASP A 103 -13.91 2.38 14.64
N VAL A 104 -12.67 2.71 14.28
CA VAL A 104 -11.67 1.77 13.76
C VAL A 104 -10.45 1.65 14.67
N ILE A 105 -10.02 2.74 15.31
CA ILE A 105 -8.76 2.77 16.06
C ILE A 105 -9.04 2.90 17.56
N PRO A 106 -8.72 1.89 18.38
CA PRO A 106 -8.99 1.96 19.81
C PRO A 106 -7.96 2.88 20.51
N TYR A 107 -8.41 3.64 21.52
CA TYR A 107 -7.61 4.69 22.16
C TYR A 107 -6.41 4.15 22.97
N ASP A 108 -6.43 2.89 23.36
CA ASP A 108 -5.31 2.17 23.97
C ASP A 108 -4.11 2.11 23.02
N LEU A 109 -4.35 1.68 21.77
CA LEU A 109 -3.34 1.63 20.71
C LEU A 109 -2.88 3.03 20.33
N LEU A 110 -3.80 4.00 20.27
CA LEU A 110 -3.46 5.40 20.04
C LEU A 110 -2.53 5.94 21.13
N GLY A 111 -2.80 5.62 22.40
CA GLY A 111 -1.96 6.03 23.52
C GLY A 111 -0.55 5.45 23.45
N VAL A 112 -0.42 4.19 23.04
CA VAL A 112 0.89 3.56 22.79
C VAL A 112 1.62 4.29 21.67
N ILE A 113 0.98 4.48 20.52
CA ILE A 113 1.59 5.17 19.36
C ILE A 113 2.00 6.60 19.73
N CYS A 114 1.14 7.33 20.44
CA CYS A 114 1.42 8.70 20.89
C CYS A 114 2.55 8.75 21.92
N ALA A 115 2.69 7.76 22.80
CA ALA A 115 3.80 7.72 23.76
C ALA A 115 5.15 7.52 23.06
N TYR A 116 5.28 6.47 22.23
CA TYR A 116 6.52 6.21 21.49
C TYR A 116 6.81 7.34 20.48
N GLY A 117 5.80 7.74 19.70
CA GLY A 117 5.92 8.79 18.70
C GLY A 117 6.22 10.16 19.30
N GLY A 118 5.60 10.49 20.44
CA GLY A 118 5.83 11.74 21.16
C GLY A 118 7.29 11.87 21.61
N ILE A 119 7.84 10.83 22.27
CA ILE A 119 9.25 10.82 22.66
C ILE A 119 10.15 10.93 21.44
N PHE A 120 9.88 10.13 20.39
CA PHE A 120 10.68 10.14 19.17
C PHE A 120 10.75 11.55 18.56
N VAL A 121 9.60 12.22 18.38
CA VAL A 121 9.53 13.56 17.80
C VAL A 121 10.27 14.58 18.67
N VAL A 122 10.06 14.55 19.99
CA VAL A 122 10.73 15.48 20.92
C VAL A 122 12.26 15.31 20.84
N VAL A 123 12.74 14.07 20.87
CA VAL A 123 14.19 13.80 20.80
C VAL A 123 14.77 14.19 19.43
N VAL A 124 14.08 13.89 18.32
CA VAL A 124 14.50 14.32 16.99
C VAL A 124 14.60 15.85 16.90
N ILE A 125 13.65 16.59 17.46
CA ILE A 125 13.68 18.06 17.47
C ILE A 125 14.92 18.56 18.23
N VAL A 126 15.17 18.04 19.44
CA VAL A 126 16.32 18.43 20.25
C VAL A 126 17.64 18.12 19.53
N LEU A 127 17.79 16.90 19.00
CA LEU A 127 19.00 16.49 18.28
C LEU A 127 19.17 17.25 16.96
N SER A 128 18.09 17.62 16.27
CA SER A 128 18.13 18.44 15.05
C SER A 128 18.67 19.85 15.33
N ILE A 129 18.26 20.47 16.45
CA ILE A 129 18.79 21.76 16.88
C ILE A 129 20.30 21.66 17.14
N ILE A 130 20.74 20.65 17.89
CA ILE A 130 22.17 20.43 18.17
C ILE A 130 22.95 20.20 16.85
N SER A 131 22.38 19.39 15.95
CA SER A 131 22.98 19.08 14.65
C SER A 131 23.15 20.33 13.80
N HIS A 132 22.21 21.27 13.87
CA HIS A 132 22.31 22.53 13.15
C HIS A 132 23.55 23.33 13.60
N PHE A 133 23.78 23.46 14.91
CA PHE A 133 24.95 24.16 15.45
C PHE A 133 26.26 23.48 15.08
N MET A 134 26.33 22.15 15.13
CA MET A 134 27.51 21.39 14.72
C MET A 134 27.83 21.59 13.23
N ALA A 135 26.80 21.57 12.37
CA ALA A 135 26.96 21.79 10.95
C ALA A 135 27.47 23.20 10.62
N GLU A 136 26.99 24.24 11.32
CA GLU A 136 27.49 25.61 11.14
C GLU A 136 28.93 25.77 11.62
N THR A 137 29.30 25.11 12.73
CA THR A 137 30.70 25.10 13.23
C THR A 137 31.64 24.46 12.20
N ALA A 138 31.24 23.36 11.57
CA ALA A 138 32.03 22.72 10.53
C ALA A 138 32.22 23.61 9.29
N LYS A 139 31.19 24.36 8.90
CA LYS A 139 31.29 25.34 7.80
C LYS A 139 32.24 26.48 8.17
N ALA A 140 32.22 26.95 9.42
CA ALA A 140 33.11 28.01 9.90
C ALA A 140 34.60 27.61 9.81
N MET A 141 34.92 26.30 9.87
CA MET A 141 36.26 25.76 9.68
C MET A 141 36.69 25.64 8.20
N GLY A 142 35.89 26.11 7.25
CA GLY A 142 36.21 26.09 5.81
C GLY A 142 35.95 24.75 5.11
N LEU A 143 35.37 23.77 5.80
CA LEU A 143 35.06 22.43 5.24
C LEU A 143 33.84 22.42 4.32
N GLY A 144 33.16 23.55 4.13
CA GLY A 144 31.89 23.63 3.40
C GLY A 144 31.89 22.97 2.00
N PRO A 145 32.87 23.25 1.11
CA PRO A 145 32.91 22.63 -0.21
C PRO A 145 33.11 21.10 -0.18
N VAL A 146 33.99 20.62 0.71
CA VAL A 146 34.28 19.19 0.90
C VAL A 146 33.07 18.46 1.50
N ASP A 147 32.41 19.09 2.47
CA ASP A 147 31.19 18.57 3.10
C ASP A 147 30.06 18.36 2.08
N ARG A 148 29.94 19.26 1.09
CA ARG A 148 28.93 19.13 0.01
C ARG A 148 29.24 18.00 -0.96
N THR A 149 30.50 17.82 -1.36
CA THR A 149 30.87 16.73 -2.30
C THR A 149 30.74 15.35 -1.63
N LEU A 150 31.15 15.22 -0.37
CA LEU A 150 30.88 14.02 0.43
C LEU A 150 29.38 13.81 0.62
N GLY A 151 28.61 14.89 0.73
CA GLY A 151 27.14 14.86 0.82
C GLY A 151 26.51 14.18 -0.40
N VAL A 152 27.01 14.40 -1.61
CA VAL A 152 26.53 13.73 -2.83
C VAL A 152 26.72 12.22 -2.74
N VAL A 153 27.92 11.77 -2.35
CA VAL A 153 28.24 10.34 -2.22
C VAL A 153 27.34 9.69 -1.19
N PHE A 154 27.19 10.33 -0.02
CA PHE A 154 26.32 9.85 1.03
C PHE A 154 24.84 9.84 0.62
N GLY A 155 24.38 10.89 -0.07
CA GLY A 155 23.03 10.98 -0.62
C GLY A 155 22.76 9.88 -1.65
N GLY A 156 23.77 9.49 -2.43
CA GLY A 156 23.69 8.32 -3.31
C GLY A 156 23.49 7.02 -2.54
N VAL A 157 24.32 6.78 -1.51
CA VAL A 157 24.18 5.59 -0.66
C VAL A 157 22.81 5.57 0.04
N ARG A 158 22.39 6.70 0.61
CA ARG A 158 21.07 6.84 1.24
C ARG A 158 19.94 6.61 0.25
N GLY A 159 20.03 7.18 -0.95
CA GLY A 159 19.05 6.99 -2.02
C GLY A 159 18.91 5.51 -2.40
N LEU A 160 20.03 4.78 -2.50
CA LEU A 160 20.03 3.34 -2.73
C LEU A 160 19.40 2.57 -1.56
N LEU A 161 19.72 2.95 -0.31
CA LEU A 161 19.06 2.37 0.86
C LEU A 161 17.55 2.61 0.85
N LEU A 162 17.09 3.81 0.49
CA LEU A 162 15.66 4.11 0.38
C LEU A 162 14.97 3.27 -0.71
N LEU A 163 15.63 3.05 -1.85
CA LEU A 163 15.12 2.16 -2.90
C LEU A 163 15.06 0.70 -2.43
N GLY A 164 16.09 0.22 -1.74
CA GLY A 164 16.09 -1.11 -1.12
C GLY A 164 14.96 -1.28 -0.09
N LEU A 165 14.75 -0.28 0.76
CA LEU A 165 13.66 -0.27 1.74
C LEU A 165 12.28 -0.28 1.06
N MET A 166 12.12 0.49 -0.03
CA MET A 166 10.89 0.50 -0.82
C MET A 166 10.64 -0.84 -1.53
N TYR A 167 11.71 -1.53 -1.94
CA TYR A 167 11.63 -2.85 -2.57
C TYR A 167 11.46 -4.00 -1.55
N LEU A 168 11.73 -3.77 -0.27
CA LEU A 168 11.68 -4.80 0.78
C LEU A 168 10.35 -5.57 0.83
N PRO A 169 9.16 -4.94 0.76
CA PRO A 169 7.88 -5.65 0.74
C PRO A 169 7.75 -6.58 -0.48
N VAL A 170 8.22 -6.15 -1.65
CA VAL A 170 8.26 -6.97 -2.86
C VAL A 170 9.23 -8.13 -2.68
N HIS A 171 10.38 -7.90 -2.04
CA HIS A 171 11.36 -8.93 -1.75
C HIS A 171 10.81 -10.05 -0.85
N ILE A 172 9.95 -9.75 0.12
CA ILE A 172 9.36 -10.75 1.02
C ILE A 172 8.04 -11.36 0.56
N MET A 173 7.14 -10.56 -0.01
CA MET A 173 5.76 -11.00 -0.28
C MET A 173 5.60 -11.66 -1.65
N VAL A 174 6.46 -11.33 -2.62
CA VAL A 174 6.27 -11.73 -4.03
C VAL A 174 7.14 -12.94 -4.37
N ALA A 175 6.56 -13.91 -5.08
CA ALA A 175 7.27 -15.12 -5.49
C ALA A 175 8.38 -14.83 -6.51
N PRO A 176 9.48 -15.61 -6.55
CA PRO A 176 10.61 -15.38 -7.47
C PRO A 176 10.21 -15.28 -8.94
N GLU A 177 9.29 -16.14 -9.41
CA GLU A 177 8.84 -16.19 -10.79
C GLU A 177 8.08 -14.92 -11.23
N THR A 178 7.34 -14.30 -10.32
CA THR A 178 6.61 -13.06 -10.63
C THR A 178 7.51 -11.84 -10.56
N LYS A 179 8.53 -11.86 -9.69
CA LYS A 179 9.59 -10.84 -9.64
C LYS A 179 10.33 -10.74 -10.97
N GLU A 180 10.74 -11.87 -11.54
CA GLU A 180 11.50 -11.88 -12.80
C GLU A 180 10.71 -11.19 -13.91
N SER A 181 9.40 -11.47 -14.03
CA SER A 181 8.55 -10.84 -15.05
C SER A 181 8.37 -9.32 -14.90
N TRP A 182 8.41 -8.78 -13.67
CA TRP A 182 8.18 -7.35 -13.40
C TRP A 182 9.43 -6.49 -13.55
N PHE A 183 10.60 -7.09 -13.34
CA PHE A 183 11.88 -6.39 -13.37
C PHE A 183 12.78 -6.85 -14.53
N GLU A 184 12.24 -7.66 -15.44
CA GLU A 184 12.94 -8.20 -16.60
C GLU A 184 13.60 -7.07 -17.40
N GLY A 185 14.93 -7.10 -17.53
CA GLY A 185 15.69 -6.11 -18.30
C GLY A 185 16.07 -4.83 -17.53
N SER A 186 15.67 -4.65 -16.26
CA SER A 186 16.11 -3.52 -15.43
C SER A 186 17.54 -3.72 -14.94
N LYS A 187 18.41 -2.75 -15.18
CA LYS A 187 19.80 -2.78 -14.68
C LYS A 187 19.90 -2.34 -13.23
N THR A 188 19.02 -1.44 -12.79
CA THR A 188 19.04 -0.91 -11.42
C THR A 188 18.50 -1.92 -10.41
N HIS A 189 17.61 -2.82 -10.84
CA HIS A 189 17.01 -3.85 -9.99
C HIS A 189 18.04 -4.69 -9.22
N PHE A 190 19.12 -5.14 -9.89
CA PHE A 190 20.17 -5.93 -9.25
C PHE A 190 20.79 -5.22 -8.03
N TYR A 191 21.03 -3.91 -8.10
CA TYR A 191 21.59 -3.16 -6.98
C TYR A 191 20.57 -2.97 -5.85
N ILE A 192 19.31 -2.77 -6.20
CA ILE A 192 18.21 -2.61 -5.24
C ILE A 192 17.97 -3.92 -4.47
N GLU A 193 17.96 -5.05 -5.18
CA GLU A 193 17.80 -6.38 -4.60
C GLU A 193 18.94 -6.71 -3.64
N LYS A 194 20.21 -6.47 -4.04
CA LYS A 194 21.36 -6.66 -3.15
C LYS A 194 21.28 -5.79 -1.91
N THR A 195 20.80 -4.55 -2.05
CA THR A 195 20.62 -3.63 -0.93
C THR A 195 19.53 -4.13 0.02
N ALA A 196 18.40 -4.59 -0.50
CA ALA A 196 17.32 -5.17 0.30
C ALA A 196 17.75 -6.45 1.02
N ALA A 197 18.50 -7.33 0.34
CA ALA A 197 19.07 -8.53 0.94
C ALA A 197 20.08 -8.20 2.06
N LEU A 198 20.90 -7.15 1.87
CA LEU A 198 21.79 -6.66 2.93
C LEU A 198 21.01 -6.14 4.13
N MET A 199 19.89 -5.43 3.91
CA MET A 199 19.01 -4.99 5.01
C MET A 199 18.39 -6.17 5.76
N MET A 200 17.95 -7.21 5.05
CA MET A 200 17.43 -8.45 5.65
C MET A 200 18.46 -9.13 6.55
N ALA A 201 19.73 -9.13 6.17
CA ALA A 201 20.79 -9.72 6.99
C ALA A 201 20.99 -9.03 8.34
N PHE A 202 20.56 -7.76 8.48
CA PHE A 202 20.57 -7.05 9.76
C PHE A 202 19.31 -7.28 10.60
N LEU A 203 18.27 -7.92 10.03
CA LEU A 203 17.04 -8.26 10.76
C LEU A 203 17.20 -9.60 11.49
N PRO A 204 16.86 -9.68 12.79
CA PRO A 204 16.88 -10.94 13.52
C PRO A 204 15.78 -11.89 13.03
N GLU A 205 16.07 -13.19 12.98
CA GLU A 205 15.13 -14.22 12.50
C GLU A 205 13.78 -14.25 13.22
N SER A 206 13.72 -13.80 14.48
CA SER A 206 12.48 -13.72 15.24
C SER A 206 11.46 -12.79 14.60
N MET A 207 11.90 -11.67 14.00
CA MET A 207 10.96 -10.75 13.35
C MET A 207 10.42 -11.29 12.03
N MET A 208 11.17 -12.16 11.33
CA MET A 208 10.70 -12.76 10.08
C MET A 208 9.53 -13.72 10.33
N LYS A 209 9.60 -14.53 11.39
CA LYS A 209 8.52 -15.45 11.77
C LYS A 209 7.24 -14.72 12.17
N ASP A 210 7.37 -13.64 12.94
CA ASP A 210 6.23 -12.81 13.35
C ASP A 210 5.56 -12.12 12.16
N MET A 211 6.34 -11.72 11.13
CA MET A 211 5.80 -11.16 9.89
C MET A 211 5.06 -12.20 9.07
N GLU A 212 5.59 -13.41 8.96
CA GLU A 212 4.98 -14.51 8.20
C GLU A 212 3.61 -14.90 8.80
N GLN A 213 3.54 -15.07 10.13
CA GLN A 213 2.29 -15.35 10.83
C GLN A 213 1.24 -14.26 10.62
N LYS A 214 1.62 -12.98 10.75
CA LYS A 214 0.69 -11.86 10.56
C LYS A 214 0.18 -11.74 9.12
N VAL A 215 0.99 -12.09 8.14
CA VAL A 215 0.60 -12.06 6.72
C VAL A 215 -0.36 -13.20 6.42
N GLU A 216 -0.14 -14.38 6.98
CA GLU A 216 -1.06 -15.51 6.86
C GLU A 216 -2.43 -15.18 7.46
N ASP A 217 -2.46 -14.63 8.68
CA ASP A 217 -3.69 -14.22 9.37
C ASP A 217 -4.48 -13.16 8.58
N GLN A 218 -3.79 -12.16 8.03
CA GLN A 218 -4.43 -11.12 7.22
C GLN A 218 -4.93 -11.66 5.88
N THR A 219 -4.19 -12.57 5.25
CA THR A 219 -4.59 -13.20 3.98
C THR A 219 -5.80 -14.11 4.19
N ALA A 220 -5.84 -14.86 5.29
CA ALA A 220 -6.98 -15.68 5.68
C ALA A 220 -8.23 -14.83 5.93
N SER A 221 -8.12 -13.75 6.71
CA SER A 221 -9.24 -12.83 6.97
C SER A 221 -9.73 -12.12 5.70
N THR A 222 -8.81 -11.77 4.79
CA THR A 222 -9.17 -11.14 3.51
C THR A 222 -9.87 -12.13 2.58
N ARG A 223 -9.40 -13.38 2.55
CA ARG A 223 -10.02 -14.47 1.78
C ARG A 223 -11.43 -14.77 2.26
N GLU A 224 -11.64 -14.86 3.58
CA GLU A 224 -12.96 -15.05 4.18
C GLU A 224 -13.93 -13.92 3.78
N LYS A 225 -13.47 -12.66 3.83
CA LYS A 225 -14.27 -11.51 3.38
C LYS A 225 -14.58 -11.54 1.88
N LEU A 226 -13.60 -11.93 1.05
CA LEU A 226 -13.79 -12.06 -0.39
C LEU A 226 -14.78 -13.18 -0.74
N GLU A 227 -14.70 -14.30 -0.02
CA GLU A 227 -15.64 -15.42 -0.14
C GLU A 227 -17.04 -15.01 0.33
N GLY A 228 -17.18 -14.27 1.44
CA GLY A 228 -18.45 -13.71 1.89
C GLY A 228 -19.10 -12.78 0.86
N LEU A 229 -18.31 -11.93 0.18
CA LEU A 229 -18.79 -11.07 -0.91
C LEU A 229 -19.22 -11.89 -2.14
N ASN A 230 -18.45 -12.94 -2.48
CA ASN A 230 -18.80 -13.84 -3.59
C ASN A 230 -20.04 -14.70 -3.28
N LEU A 231 -20.24 -15.10 -2.03
CA LEU A 231 -21.41 -15.85 -1.57
C LEU A 231 -22.67 -14.99 -1.61
N LEU A 232 -22.61 -13.72 -1.18
CA LEU A 232 -23.73 -12.78 -1.34
C LEU A 232 -24.09 -12.57 -2.83
N GLN A 233 -23.09 -12.53 -3.71
CA GLN A 233 -23.30 -12.44 -5.15
C GLN A 233 -23.87 -13.74 -5.75
N LYS A 234 -23.53 -14.90 -5.19
CA LYS A 234 -24.00 -16.22 -5.63
C LYS A 234 -25.38 -16.58 -5.06
N GLU A 235 -25.74 -16.09 -3.87
CA GLU A 235 -27.08 -16.26 -3.30
C GLU A 235 -28.14 -15.38 -4.00
N GLY A 236 -27.71 -14.32 -4.69
CA GLY A 236 -28.56 -13.60 -5.66
C GLY A 236 -28.86 -14.39 -6.95
N GLN A 237 -28.24 -15.57 -7.14
CA GLN A 237 -28.44 -16.42 -8.30
C GLN A 237 -28.58 -17.89 -7.86
N LYS A 238 -29.74 -18.21 -7.29
CA LYS A 238 -30.12 -19.58 -6.93
C LYS A 238 -30.20 -20.46 -8.19
N PRO A 239 -29.60 -21.67 -8.20
CA PRO A 239 -29.66 -22.55 -9.36
C PRO A 239 -30.97 -23.35 -9.34
N ALA A 240 -31.84 -23.12 -10.33
CA ALA A 240 -32.90 -24.07 -10.67
C ALA A 240 -32.43 -24.92 -11.86
N ALA A 241 -32.60 -26.23 -11.71
CA ALA A 241 -32.12 -27.27 -12.59
C ALA A 241 -32.73 -27.21 -14.01
N GLU A 242 -31.91 -27.66 -14.98
CA GLU A 242 -32.23 -28.31 -16.27
C GLU A 242 -33.41 -27.79 -17.13
N GLU A 243 -33.12 -27.17 -18.28
CA GLU A 243 -33.26 -27.76 -19.64
C GLU A 243 -33.12 -26.73 -20.79
N GLN A 244 -32.31 -27.10 -21.78
CA GLN A 244 -32.39 -26.87 -23.24
C GLN A 244 -32.62 -25.47 -23.89
N ASN A 245 -31.56 -25.06 -24.60
CA ASN A 245 -31.52 -24.68 -26.03
C ASN A 245 -31.93 -23.26 -26.53
N GLN A 246 -30.94 -22.62 -27.18
CA GLN A 246 -30.98 -21.62 -28.28
C GLN A 246 -31.89 -20.38 -28.17
N ASN A 247 -31.29 -19.20 -27.95
CA ASN A 247 -31.01 -18.20 -29.00
C ASN A 247 -30.61 -16.84 -28.40
N ASN A 248 -29.72 -16.13 -29.11
CA ASN A 248 -29.20 -14.81 -28.78
C ASN A 248 -30.32 -13.74 -28.67
N ALA A 249 -30.37 -13.04 -27.54
CA ALA A 249 -30.79 -11.64 -27.44
C ALA A 249 -30.22 -11.03 -26.14
N ALA A 250 -29.74 -9.79 -26.21
CA ALA A 250 -29.11 -9.03 -25.12
C ALA A 250 -29.93 -9.02 -23.81
N PRO A 251 -29.32 -8.77 -22.63
CA PRO A 251 -30.03 -8.89 -21.36
C PRO A 251 -30.93 -7.67 -21.17
N GLY A 252 -32.13 -7.75 -21.73
CA GLY A 252 -33.26 -6.97 -21.24
C GLY A 252 -33.74 -7.57 -19.92
N TYR A 253 -34.40 -6.75 -19.09
CA TYR A 253 -35.03 -7.20 -17.85
C TYR A 253 -35.84 -8.48 -18.08
N THR A 254 -35.61 -9.49 -17.23
CA THR A 254 -36.31 -10.78 -17.22
C THR A 254 -37.82 -10.56 -17.02
N GLU A 255 -38.66 -11.41 -17.60
CA GLU A 255 -40.13 -11.27 -17.47
C GLU A 255 -40.57 -11.33 -16.01
N GLU A 256 -39.93 -12.18 -15.20
CA GLU A 256 -40.19 -12.26 -13.77
C GLU A 256 -39.94 -10.93 -13.03
N PHE A 257 -38.93 -10.16 -13.46
CA PHE A 257 -38.66 -8.84 -12.88
C PHE A 257 -39.70 -7.79 -13.34
N ARG A 258 -40.30 -7.95 -14.52
CA ARG A 258 -41.38 -7.08 -15.00
C ARG A 258 -42.66 -7.34 -14.21
N ASP A 259 -42.98 -8.60 -14.00
CA ASP A 259 -44.15 -9.01 -13.21
C ASP A 259 -44.03 -8.58 -11.74
N ASP A 260 -42.83 -8.64 -11.16
CA ASP A 260 -42.60 -8.19 -9.79
C ASP A 260 -42.75 -6.66 -9.66
N MET A 261 -42.25 -5.90 -10.64
CA MET A 261 -42.45 -4.45 -10.69
C MET A 261 -43.93 -4.09 -10.85
N ASP A 262 -44.68 -4.79 -11.71
CA ASP A 262 -46.11 -4.56 -11.91
C ASP A 262 -46.91 -4.85 -10.62
N ARG A 263 -46.55 -5.90 -9.87
CA ARG A 263 -47.16 -6.19 -8.56
C ARG A 263 -46.92 -5.09 -7.55
N LEU A 264 -45.70 -4.52 -7.50
CA LEU A 264 -45.38 -3.43 -6.59
C LEU A 264 -46.14 -2.14 -6.95
N PHE A 265 -46.34 -1.87 -8.24
CA PHE A 265 -47.18 -0.75 -8.69
C PHE A 265 -48.65 -0.96 -8.37
N GLU A 266 -49.15 -2.20 -8.49
CA GLU A 266 -50.51 -2.57 -8.07
C GLU A 266 -50.71 -2.39 -6.57
N GLN A 267 -49.80 -2.91 -5.77
CA GLN A 267 -49.86 -2.78 -4.32
C GLN A 267 -49.82 -1.32 -3.88
N LYS A 268 -48.94 -0.50 -4.46
CA LYS A 268 -48.86 0.93 -4.13
C LYS A 268 -50.13 1.69 -4.55
N ARG A 269 -50.71 1.35 -5.70
CA ARG A 269 -51.96 1.95 -6.18
C ARG A 269 -53.15 1.56 -5.29
N ASP A 270 -53.19 0.33 -4.81
CA ASP A 270 -54.22 -0.14 -3.88
C ASP A 270 -54.08 0.54 -2.50
N ASP A 271 -52.84 0.75 -2.03
CA ASP A 271 -52.54 1.52 -0.82
C ASP A 271 -52.98 3.00 -0.98
N GLU A 272 -52.76 3.60 -2.15
CA GLU A 272 -53.20 4.99 -2.44
C GLU A 272 -54.74 5.12 -2.52
N GLN A 273 -55.45 4.09 -2.98
CA GLN A 273 -56.93 4.09 -3.04
C GLN A 273 -57.58 3.90 -1.68
N GLN A 274 -56.94 3.20 -0.75
CA GLN A 274 -57.44 3.04 0.62
C GLN A 274 -57.30 4.32 1.47
N GLN A 275 -56.56 5.32 0.99
CA GLN A 275 -56.26 6.55 1.72
C GLN A 275 -57.05 7.79 1.26
N GLN A 276 -58.14 7.62 0.50
CA GLN A 276 -59.06 8.72 0.18
C GLN A 276 -60.15 8.87 1.27
N PRO A 277 -60.27 10.04 1.95
CA PRO A 277 -61.26 10.27 3.00
C PRO A 277 -62.68 10.48 2.42
N GLN A 278 -63.68 9.87 3.07
CA GLN A 278 -65.10 10.08 2.77
C GLN A 278 -65.54 11.54 3.07
N PRO A 279 -66.48 12.12 2.31
CA PRO A 279 -67.07 13.41 2.64
C PRO A 279 -68.04 13.28 3.82
N GLU A 280 -67.69 13.90 4.96
CA GLU A 280 -68.51 13.95 6.17
C GLU A 280 -69.74 14.87 5.93
N GLN A 281 -70.94 14.28 5.94
CA GLN A 281 -72.19 15.03 6.04
C GLN A 281 -72.39 15.53 7.47
N GLN A 282 -72.15 16.81 7.74
CA GLN A 282 -72.55 17.43 9.01
C GLN A 282 -73.94 18.07 8.90
N GLN A 283 -74.94 17.31 9.31
CA GLN A 283 -76.27 17.78 9.62
C GLN A 283 -76.45 17.82 11.16
N GLN A 284 -76.53 19.04 11.68
CA GLN A 284 -77.53 19.47 12.67
C GLN A 284 -77.46 18.87 14.10
N GLN A 285 -77.01 19.69 15.06
CA GLN A 285 -77.64 19.80 16.38
C GLN A 285 -77.24 21.09 17.11
N GLN A 286 -78.25 21.91 17.42
CA GLN A 286 -78.22 22.97 18.43
C GLN A 286 -77.91 22.39 19.83
N PRO A 287 -77.48 23.23 20.78
CA PRO A 287 -78.42 23.51 21.85
C PRO A 287 -78.51 24.99 22.28
N LEU A 288 -79.47 25.18 23.18
CA LEU A 288 -80.19 26.35 23.65
C LEU A 288 -79.59 26.89 24.98
N ASN A 289 -79.74 28.21 25.23
CA ASN A 289 -79.55 28.99 26.48
C ASN A 289 -78.09 29.25 26.93
N GLN A 290 -77.68 30.44 27.37
CA GLN A 290 -78.34 31.68 27.84
C GLN A 290 -77.88 32.92 27.07
#